data_AF-A0A447TR14-F1
#
_entry.id   AF-A0A447TR14-F1
#
_cell.length_a   1.000
_cell.length_b   1.000
_cell.length_c   1.000
_cell.angle_alpha   90.00
_cell.angle_beta   90.00
_cell.angle_gamma   90.00
#
_symmetry.space_group_name_H-M   'P 1'
#
loop_
_entity.id
_entity.type
_entity.pdbx_description
1 polymer ?
#
loop_
_entity_poly.entity_id
_entity_poly.type
_entity_poly.pdbx_seq_one_letter_code
_entity_poly.pdbx_strand_id
1 'polypeptide(L)' 'MAQQYQHLGPLYEVPEGLRNKARHNEPYYPPVEPARPVGSLKTA' A
#
# COMPACT_ATOMS: atom_id res chain seq x y z
N MET A 1 5.75 14.53 5.57
CA MET A 1 7.13 13.99 5.65
C MET A 1 7.83 13.99 4.29
N ALA A 2 7.37 13.26 3.26
CA ALA A 2 8.08 13.20 1.97
C ALA A 2 8.33 14.57 1.28
N GLN A 3 7.44 15.54 1.46
CA GLN A 3 7.59 16.91 0.94
C GLN A 3 8.87 17.62 1.43
N GLN A 4 9.35 17.30 2.64
CA GLN A 4 10.56 17.93 3.20
C GLN A 4 11.81 17.60 2.36
N TYR A 5 11.81 16.45 1.68
CA TYR A 5 12.94 15.97 0.87
C TYR A 5 12.73 16.18 -0.63
N GLN A 6 11.61 16.78 -1.04
CA GLN A 6 11.30 16.98 -2.47
C GLN A 6 12.38 17.82 -3.19
N HIS A 7 13.09 18.68 -2.46
CA HIS A 7 14.20 19.48 -3.01
C HIS A 7 15.46 18.67 -3.34
N LEU A 8 15.58 17.41 -2.90
CA LEU A 8 16.72 16.54 -3.20
C LEU A 8 16.72 15.99 -4.63
N GLY A 9 15.69 16.31 -5.41
CA GLY A 9 15.58 16.00 -6.83
C GLY A 9 14.39 15.10 -7.17
N PRO A 10 14.22 14.77 -8.46
CA PRO A 10 13.01 14.11 -8.98
C PRO A 10 12.70 12.76 -8.35
N LEU A 11 13.71 12.03 -7.86
CA LEU A 11 13.53 10.73 -7.20
C LEU A 11 12.72 10.82 -5.89
N TYR A 12 12.75 11.97 -5.23
CA TYR A 12 12.00 12.24 -4.00
C TYR A 12 10.66 12.91 -4.26
N GLU A 13 10.34 13.19 -5.54
CA GLU A 13 9.05 13.71 -5.89
C GLU A 13 7.98 12.63 -5.74
N VAL A 14 6.94 12.95 -4.97
CA VAL A 14 5.86 12.01 -4.71
C VAL A 14 4.99 11.89 -5.97
N PRO A 15 4.80 10.69 -6.53
CA PRO A 15 3.99 10.50 -7.72
C PRO A 15 2.52 10.79 -7.44
N GLU A 16 1.79 11.27 -8.45
CA GLU A 16 0.39 11.69 -8.33
C GLU A 16 -0.52 10.62 -7.71
N GLY A 17 -0.33 9.35 -8.07
CA GLY A 17 -1.10 8.23 -7.49
C GLY A 17 -0.92 8.13 -5.96
N LEU A 18 0.28 8.39 -5.45
CA LEU A 18 0.55 8.38 -4.01
C LEU A 18 0.04 9.67 -3.37
N ARG A 19 0.12 10.83 -4.03
CA ARG A 19 -0.50 12.07 -3.54
C ARG A 19 -2.01 11.93 -3.34
N ASN A 20 -2.69 11.28 -4.29
CA ASN A 20 -4.13 11.00 -4.18
C ASN A 20 -4.45 10.09 -3.00
N LYS A 21 -3.71 8.99 -2.83
CA LYS A 21 -3.86 8.09 -1.68
C LYS A 21 -3.62 8.82 -0.35
N ALA A 22 -2.62 9.70 -0.30
CA ALA A 22 -2.30 10.46 0.91
C ALA A 22 -3.42 11.43 1.33
N ARG A 23 -4.25 11.93 0.40
CA ARG A 23 -5.40 12.81 0.74
C ARG A 23 -6.41 12.14 1.66
N HIS A 24 -6.62 10.83 1.49
CA HIS A 24 -7.56 10.04 2.28
C HIS A 24 -6.86 9.08 3.25
N ASN A 25 -5.53 9.16 3.36
CA ASN A 25 -4.70 8.22 4.12
C ASN A 25 -4.96 6.75 3.71
N GLU A 26 -5.15 6.51 2.42
CA GLU A 26 -5.42 5.19 1.87
C GLU A 26 -4.19 4.27 2.02
N PRO A 27 -4.34 3.10 2.65
CA PRO A 27 -3.26 2.13 2.73
C PRO A 27 -2.98 1.53 1.35
N TYR A 28 -1.78 0.97 1.18
CA TYR A 28 -1.44 0.28 -0.06
C TYR A 28 -2.16 -1.06 -0.19
N TYR A 29 -2.28 -1.78 0.93
CA TYR A 29 -2.95 -3.07 0.99
C TYR A 29 -4.38 -2.89 1.52
N PRO A 30 -5.37 -3.53 0.88
CA PRO A 30 -6.71 -3.59 1.43
C PRO A 30 -6.70 -4.43 2.73
N PRO A 31 -7.69 -4.23 3.60
CA PRO A 31 -7.93 -5.19 4.68
C PRO A 31 -8.26 -6.55 4.06
N VAL A 32 -7.57 -7.59 4.52
CA VAL A 32 -7.78 -8.97 4.07
C VAL A 32 -8.35 -9.76 5.24
N GLU A 33 -9.42 -10.50 4.97
CA GLU A 33 -9.99 -11.43 5.95
C GLU A 33 -8.97 -12.54 6.28
N PRO A 34 -8.86 -12.97 7.55
CA PRO A 34 -8.00 -14.08 7.92
C PRO A 34 -8.29 -15.32 7.07
N ALA A 35 -7.24 -15.97 6.58
CA ALA A 35 -7.39 -17.22 5.85
C ALA A 35 -8.11 -18.24 6.73
N ARG A 36 -9.26 -18.75 6.27
CA ARG A 36 -9.92 -19.87 6.95
C ARG A 36 -8.99 -21.07 6.90
N PRO A 37 -8.87 -21.85 7.99
CA PRO A 37 -8.07 -23.06 7.96
C PRO A 37 -8.54 -23.94 6.80
N VAL A 38 -7.58 -24.47 6.04
CA VAL A 38 -7.86 -25.43 4.97
C VAL A 38 -8.40 -26.70 5.62
N GLY A 39 -9.72 -26.78 5.76
CA GLY A 39 -10.39 -27.99 6.24
C GLY A 39 -10.09 -29.12 5.27
N SER A 40 -9.21 -30.03 5.68
CA SER A 40 -8.88 -31.31 5.03
C SER A 40 -8.93 -31.27 3.51
N LEU A 41 -7.97 -30.61 2.87
CA LEU A 41 -7.65 -30.91 1.48
C LEU A 41 -7.25 -32.38 1.42
N LYS A 42 -8.19 -33.26 1.04
CA LYS A 42 -7.86 -34.61 0.57
C LYS A 42 -7.04 -34.41 -0.70
N THR A 43 -5.73 -34.55 -0.60
CA THR A 43 -4.91 -34.93 -1.75
C THR A 43 -5.51 -36.23 -2.31
N ALA A 44 -6.05 -36.13 -3.53
CA ALA A 44 -6.53 -37.25 -4.32
C ALA A 44 -5.36 -38.03 -4.92
#